data_AF-A0A849FXS4-F1
#
_entry.id   AF-A0A849FXS4-F1
#
_cell.length_a   1.000
_cell.length_b   1.000
_cell.length_c   1.000
_cell.angle_alpha   90.00
_cell.angle_beta   90.00
_cell.angle_gamma   90.00
#
_symmetry.space_group_name_H-M   'P 1'
#
loop_
_entity.id
_entity.type
_entity.pdbx_description
1 polymer ?
#
loop_
_entity_poly.entity_id
_entity_poly.type
_entity_poly.pdbx_seq_one_letter_code
_entity_poly.pdbx_strand_id
1 'polypeptide(L)'
;MSNAYFNPPIAVNEPVLTYAPDSPEREELLATYKAMKKKKVEAPLYIGDEKIKTGDTVTMTSPHDHELVLGKYHKADTKHVKAAIKAAMKARTKWSKMPWQDRAAIFLKAADLLSGPYRAKMNAATMLCQSKNAYQAEIDSACEMADFFRFNVQYMADIYSE
;
A
#
# COMPACT_ATOMS: atom_id res chain seq x y z
N MET A 1 -19.07 24.04 10.37
CA MET A 1 -19.55 22.69 10.04
C MET A 1 -20.23 22.77 8.68
N SER A 2 -19.98 21.82 7.79
CA SER A 2 -20.72 21.74 6.52
C SER A 2 -22.14 21.27 6.82
N ASN A 3 -23.15 21.98 6.33
CA ASN A 3 -24.55 21.55 6.38
C ASN A 3 -24.87 20.76 5.10
N ALA A 4 -24.34 19.54 5.00
CA ALA A 4 -24.58 18.66 3.85
C ALA A 4 -24.62 17.19 4.29
N TYR A 5 -25.41 16.38 3.59
CA TYR A 5 -25.34 14.93 3.65
C TYR A 5 -24.29 14.46 2.64
N PHE A 6 -23.25 13.79 3.14
CA PHE A 6 -22.17 13.27 2.29
C PHE A 6 -22.40 11.79 2.06
N ASN A 7 -22.49 11.40 0.78
CA ASN A 7 -22.53 10.00 0.37
C ASN A 7 -21.21 9.66 -0.32
N PRO A 8 -20.45 8.66 0.14
CA PRO A 8 -19.29 8.19 -0.60
C PRO A 8 -19.74 7.58 -1.94
N PRO A 9 -18.83 7.45 -2.92
CA PRO A 9 -19.10 6.68 -4.13
C PRO A 9 -19.50 5.24 -3.78
N ILE A 10 -20.39 4.65 -4.56
CA ILE A 10 -20.73 3.23 -4.44
C ILE A 10 -19.48 2.41 -4.75
N ALA A 11 -19.09 1.52 -3.83
CA ALA A 11 -17.96 0.64 -4.05
C ALA A 11 -18.34 -0.46 -5.04
N VAL A 12 -17.45 -0.72 -5.98
CA VAL A 12 -17.50 -1.84 -6.92
C VAL A 12 -16.16 -2.55 -6.86
N ASN A 13 -16.18 -3.88 -7.07
CA ASN A 13 -14.95 -4.65 -7.10
C ASN A 13 -14.04 -4.17 -8.22
N GLU A 14 -12.76 -4.02 -7.89
CA GLU A 14 -11.73 -3.66 -8.84
C GLU A 14 -11.59 -4.76 -9.91
N PRO A 15 -11.64 -4.42 -11.21
CA PRO A 15 -11.46 -5.39 -12.27
C PRO A 15 -10.09 -6.08 -12.19
N VAL A 16 -10.09 -7.41 -12.25
CA VAL A 16 -8.87 -8.21 -12.32
C VAL A 16 -8.33 -8.17 -13.74
N LEU A 17 -7.13 -7.63 -13.92
CA LEU A 17 -6.47 -7.62 -15.21
C LEU A 17 -5.90 -9.01 -15.56
N THR A 18 -5.92 -9.34 -16.85
CA THR A 18 -5.60 -10.69 -17.32
C THR A 18 -4.12 -10.91 -17.55
N TYR A 19 -3.35 -9.87 -17.87
CA TYR A 19 -1.94 -9.97 -18.27
C TYR A 19 -1.74 -10.92 -19.47
N ALA A 20 -2.71 -10.93 -20.39
CA ALA A 20 -2.64 -11.69 -21.62
C ALA A 20 -1.39 -11.31 -22.46
N PRO A 21 -0.94 -12.18 -23.37
CA PRO A 21 0.08 -11.79 -24.34
C PRO A 21 -0.28 -10.46 -25.03
N ASP A 22 0.74 -9.60 -25.21
CA ASP A 22 0.64 -8.30 -25.87
C ASP A 22 -0.32 -7.27 -25.23
N SER A 23 -0.81 -7.52 -24.01
CA SER A 23 -1.62 -6.55 -23.28
C SER A 23 -0.77 -5.41 -22.69
N PRO A 24 -1.28 -4.17 -22.65
CA PRO A 24 -0.53 -3.02 -22.16
C PRO A 24 -0.11 -3.19 -20.69
N GLU A 25 -0.98 -3.76 -19.85
CA GLU A 25 -0.66 -3.99 -18.44
C GLU A 25 0.47 -5.02 -18.25
N ARG A 26 0.61 -5.98 -19.18
CA ARG A 26 1.72 -6.94 -19.17
C ARG A 26 3.02 -6.26 -19.56
N GLU A 27 3.00 -5.41 -20.59
CA GLU A 27 4.19 -4.65 -20.99
C GLU A 27 4.67 -3.74 -19.85
N GLU A 28 3.76 -2.99 -19.24
CA GLU A 28 4.05 -2.09 -18.12
C GLU A 28 4.59 -2.86 -16.89
N LEU A 29 3.96 -3.98 -16.53
CA LEU A 29 4.40 -4.82 -15.41
C LEU A 29 5.79 -5.40 -15.66
N LEU A 30 6.08 -5.88 -16.88
CA LEU A 30 7.40 -6.42 -17.22
C LEU A 30 8.48 -5.34 -17.21
N ALA A 31 8.19 -4.14 -17.74
CA ALA A 31 9.11 -3.01 -17.68
C ALA A 31 9.41 -2.62 -16.23
N THR A 32 8.37 -2.53 -15.40
CA THR A 32 8.47 -2.17 -13.97
C THR A 32 9.22 -3.24 -13.18
N TYR A 33 8.91 -4.52 -13.38
CA TYR A 33 9.61 -5.65 -12.75
C TYR A 33 11.11 -5.63 -13.10
N LYS A 34 11.46 -5.45 -14.37
CA LYS A 34 12.87 -5.37 -14.82
C LYS A 34 13.60 -4.19 -14.21
N ALA A 35 12.95 -3.03 -14.10
CA ALA A 35 13.52 -1.85 -13.47
C ALA A 35 13.74 -2.05 -11.97
N MET A 36 12.75 -2.61 -11.27
CA MET A 36 12.82 -2.86 -9.83
C MET A 36 13.82 -3.94 -9.47
N LYS A 37 13.94 -5.01 -10.26
CA LYS A 37 14.95 -6.08 -10.07
C LYS A 37 16.38 -5.54 -10.05
N LYS A 38 16.67 -4.43 -10.74
CA LYS A 38 18.00 -3.80 -10.79
C LYS A 38 18.25 -2.79 -9.66
N LYS A 39 17.20 -2.30 -9.01
CA LYS A 39 17.30 -1.22 -8.01
C LYS A 39 17.25 -1.78 -6.60
N LYS A 40 18.33 -1.57 -5.83
CA LYS A 40 18.35 -1.92 -4.41
C LYS A 40 17.55 -0.90 -3.59
N VAL A 41 16.67 -1.39 -2.73
CA VAL A 41 15.88 -0.55 -1.82
C VAL A 41 16.47 -0.58 -0.41
N GLU A 42 16.58 0.58 0.24
CA GLU A 42 16.84 0.66 1.69
C GLU A 42 15.56 1.12 2.38
N ALA A 43 14.92 0.22 3.13
CA ALA A 43 13.67 0.49 3.84
C ALA A 43 13.96 0.97 5.27
N PRO A 44 13.77 2.27 5.57
CA PRO A 44 13.93 2.82 6.92
C PRO A 44 12.71 2.50 7.78
N LEU A 45 12.78 2.85 9.06
CA LEU A 45 11.58 3.02 9.88
C LEU A 45 10.97 4.41 9.60
N TYR A 46 9.64 4.49 9.60
CA TYR A 46 8.90 5.76 9.58
C TYR A 46 8.16 5.90 10.92
N ILE A 47 8.57 6.87 11.73
CA ILE A 47 7.98 7.12 13.06
C ILE A 47 7.53 8.58 13.14
N GLY A 48 6.22 8.82 13.02
CA GLY A 48 5.70 10.16 12.80
C GLY A 48 6.26 10.73 11.49
N ASP A 49 6.87 11.91 11.56
CA ASP A 49 7.50 12.56 10.40
C ASP A 49 8.97 12.14 10.19
N GLU A 50 9.52 11.30 11.07
CA GLU A 50 10.93 10.93 11.04
C GLU A 50 11.20 9.67 10.21
N LYS A 51 12.22 9.77 9.36
CA LYS A 51 12.82 8.65 8.63
C LYS A 51 14.08 8.18 9.36
N ILE A 52 14.02 7.00 9.97
CA ILE A 52 15.09 6.50 10.84
C ILE A 52 15.84 5.34 10.18
N LYS A 53 17.17 5.49 10.09
CA LYS A 53 18.10 4.42 9.70
C LYS A 53 18.83 3.94 10.95
N THR A 54 18.48 2.75 11.44
CA THR A 54 19.00 2.19 12.69
C THR A 54 20.42 1.63 12.59
N GLY A 55 20.93 1.42 11.36
CA GLY A 55 22.17 0.69 11.10
C GLY A 55 22.05 -0.84 11.26
N ASP A 56 21.20 -1.32 12.17
CA ASP A 56 20.85 -2.74 12.29
C ASP A 56 19.92 -3.16 11.14
N THR A 57 20.44 -3.91 10.18
CA THR A 57 19.76 -4.19 8.91
C THR A 57 19.65 -5.68 8.61
N VAL A 58 18.62 -6.03 7.85
CA VAL A 58 18.42 -7.37 7.28
C VAL A 58 18.29 -7.23 5.77
N THR A 59 18.99 -8.09 5.03
CA THR A 59 18.93 -8.16 3.58
C THR A 59 17.60 -8.77 3.13
N MET A 60 16.97 -8.14 2.15
CA MET A 60 15.81 -8.68 1.45
C MET A 60 16.29 -9.35 0.17
N THR A 61 15.94 -10.61 -0.04
CA THR A 61 16.21 -11.38 -1.26
C THR A 61 14.91 -11.84 -1.89
N SER A 62 14.94 -12.20 -3.18
CA SER A 62 13.77 -12.77 -3.83
C SER A 62 13.56 -14.23 -3.42
N PRO A 63 12.32 -14.68 -3.13
CA PRO A 63 12.11 -16.08 -2.76
C PRO A 63 12.28 -17.09 -3.91
N HIS A 64 12.16 -16.67 -5.17
CA HIS A 64 12.43 -17.55 -6.34
C HIS A 64 13.87 -17.45 -6.85
N ASP A 65 14.68 -16.56 -6.28
CA ASP A 65 16.07 -16.31 -6.64
C ASP A 65 16.78 -15.72 -5.41
N HIS A 66 17.22 -16.59 -4.50
CA HIS A 66 17.76 -16.15 -3.21
C HIS A 66 19.07 -15.38 -3.32
N GLU A 67 19.79 -15.50 -4.44
CA GLU A 67 20.99 -14.72 -4.74
C GLU A 67 20.65 -13.29 -5.21
N LEU A 68 19.42 -13.09 -5.73
CA LEU A 68 18.91 -11.77 -6.06
C LEU A 68 18.59 -10.97 -4.79
N VAL A 69 19.54 -10.15 -4.37
CA VAL A 69 19.32 -9.13 -3.33
C VAL A 69 18.41 -8.03 -3.88
N LEU A 70 17.28 -7.77 -3.23
CA LEU A 70 16.36 -6.67 -3.58
C LEU A 70 16.63 -5.41 -2.75
N GLY A 71 17.30 -5.54 -1.61
CA GLY A 71 17.58 -4.42 -0.75
C GLY A 71 17.89 -4.84 0.68
N LYS A 72 17.69 -3.91 1.60
CA LYS A 72 17.77 -4.15 3.05
C LYS A 72 16.73 -3.32 3.79
N TYR A 73 16.28 -3.78 4.94
CA TYR A 73 15.43 -3.00 5.84
C TYR A 73 16.09 -2.82 7.19
N HIS A 74 15.74 -1.73 7.87
CA HIS A 74 16.19 -1.44 9.22
C HIS A 74 15.31 -2.13 10.26
N LYS A 75 15.92 -2.87 11.19
CA LYS A 75 15.21 -3.46 12.33
C LYS A 75 14.91 -2.41 13.38
N ALA A 76 13.71 -2.48 13.94
CA ALA A 76 13.32 -1.74 15.13
C ALA A 76 13.76 -2.51 16.38
N ASP A 77 13.98 -1.75 17.46
CA ASP A 77 14.19 -2.27 18.82
C ASP A 77 13.11 -1.67 19.75
N THR A 78 13.21 -1.98 21.04
CA THR A 78 12.25 -1.49 22.05
C THR A 78 12.13 0.03 22.12
N LYS A 79 13.21 0.81 21.89
CA LYS A 79 13.11 2.29 21.93
C LYS A 79 12.34 2.81 20.72
N HIS A 80 12.54 2.22 19.54
CA HIS A 80 11.81 2.59 18.33
C HIS A 80 10.32 2.26 18.48
N VAL A 81 9.98 1.09 19.03
CA VAL A 81 8.57 0.72 19.29
C VAL A 81 7.90 1.70 20.26
N LYS A 82 8.56 2.05 21.38
CA LYS A 82 8.04 3.06 22.33
C LYS A 82 7.87 4.43 21.68
N ALA A 83 8.80 4.84 20.82
CA ALA A 83 8.70 6.09 20.06
C ALA A 83 7.52 6.07 19.08
N ALA A 84 7.30 4.96 18.37
CA ALA A 84 6.16 4.77 17.47
C ALA A 84 4.82 4.86 18.20
N ILE A 85 4.68 4.22 19.38
CA ILE A 85 3.49 4.32 20.22
C ILE A 85 3.24 5.78 20.62
N LYS A 86 4.27 6.48 21.11
CA LYS A 86 4.14 7.89 21.50
C LYS A 86 3.73 8.78 20.33
N ALA A 87 4.32 8.57 19.15
CA ALA A 87 3.99 9.31 17.93
C ALA A 87 2.53 9.08 17.51
N ALA A 88 2.08 7.82 17.49
CA ALA A 88 0.70 7.46 17.17
C ALA A 88 -0.30 8.09 18.17
N MET A 89 -0.01 8.01 19.47
CA MET A 89 -0.87 8.61 20.51
C MET A 89 -0.95 10.13 20.40
N LYS A 90 0.16 10.80 20.02
CA LYS A 90 0.17 12.24 19.75
C LYS A 90 -0.69 12.60 18.53
N ALA A 91 -0.63 11.80 17.46
CA ALA A 91 -1.41 12.03 16.24
C ALA A 91 -2.91 11.72 16.41
N ARG A 92 -3.25 10.81 17.33
CA ARG A 92 -4.62 10.30 17.58
C ARG A 92 -5.65 11.41 17.65
N THR A 93 -5.42 12.44 18.47
CA THR A 93 -6.40 13.52 18.70
C THR A 93 -6.72 14.30 17.44
N LYS A 94 -5.70 14.59 16.61
CA LYS A 94 -5.91 15.30 15.34
C LYS A 94 -6.64 14.42 14.33
N TRP A 95 -6.24 13.15 14.21
CA TRP A 95 -6.87 12.19 13.31
C TRP A 95 -8.33 11.91 13.68
N SER A 96 -8.63 11.69 14.97
CA SER A 96 -10.00 11.40 15.43
C SER A 96 -10.93 12.59 15.27
N LYS A 97 -10.42 13.83 15.37
CA LYS A 97 -11.19 15.06 15.17
C LYS A 97 -11.32 15.47 13.71
N MET A 98 -10.57 14.86 12.80
CA MET A 98 -10.74 15.07 11.36
C MET A 98 -12.17 14.69 10.98
N PRO A 99 -12.87 15.48 10.14
CA PRO A 99 -14.16 15.06 9.61
C PRO A 99 -14.05 13.69 8.94
N TRP A 100 -15.07 12.85 9.11
CA TRP A 100 -14.99 11.46 8.65
C TRP A 100 -14.81 11.38 7.13
N GLN A 101 -15.41 12.30 6.37
CA GLN A 101 -15.31 12.34 4.92
C GLN A 101 -13.87 12.64 4.46
N ASP A 102 -13.14 13.46 5.21
CA ASP A 102 -11.74 13.76 4.90
C ASP A 102 -10.84 12.54 5.19
N ARG A 103 -11.15 11.78 6.24
CA ARG A 103 -10.47 10.49 6.49
C ARG A 103 -10.77 9.49 5.37
N ALA A 104 -12.04 9.37 4.96
CA ALA A 104 -12.46 8.49 3.88
C ALA A 104 -11.77 8.85 2.55
N ALA A 105 -11.67 10.14 2.24
CA ALA A 105 -11.04 10.63 1.02
C ALA A 105 -9.56 10.17 0.88
N ILE A 106 -8.84 10.00 1.99
CA ILE A 106 -7.47 9.47 1.98
C ILE A 106 -7.44 8.04 1.45
N PHE A 107 -8.35 7.17 1.92
CA PHE A 107 -8.42 5.77 1.49
C PHE A 107 -8.95 5.64 0.06
N LEU A 108 -9.98 6.41 -0.31
CA LEU A 108 -10.46 6.45 -1.69
C LEU A 108 -9.37 6.90 -2.65
N LYS A 109 -8.60 7.94 -2.28
CA LYS A 109 -7.46 8.38 -3.09
C LYS A 109 -6.37 7.32 -3.18
N ALA A 110 -6.10 6.59 -2.09
CA ALA A 110 -5.15 5.48 -2.11
C ALA A 110 -5.61 4.35 -3.04
N ALA A 111 -6.91 4.02 -3.04
CA ALA A 111 -7.49 3.03 -3.96
C ALA A 111 -7.30 3.44 -5.43
N ASP A 112 -7.55 4.71 -5.78
CA ASP A 112 -7.39 5.20 -7.16
C ASP A 112 -5.92 5.21 -7.60
N LEU A 113 -5.02 5.63 -6.70
CA LEU A 113 -3.58 5.58 -6.96
C LEU A 113 -3.12 4.14 -7.19
N LEU A 114 -3.61 3.20 -6.39
CA LEU A 114 -3.30 1.78 -6.51
C LEU A 114 -3.86 1.17 -7.80
N SER A 115 -5.10 1.54 -8.17
CA SER A 115 -5.79 0.99 -9.34
C SER A 115 -5.22 1.52 -10.66
N GLY A 116 -4.59 2.70 -10.64
CA GLY A 116 -3.94 3.31 -11.80
C GLY A 116 -2.41 3.35 -11.66
N PRO A 117 -1.82 4.52 -11.37
CA PRO A 117 -0.39 4.77 -11.57
C PRO A 117 0.57 3.96 -10.69
N TYR A 118 0.08 3.31 -9.62
CA TYR A 118 0.89 2.45 -8.76
C TYR A 118 0.65 0.95 -8.98
N ARG A 119 -0.29 0.54 -9.84
CA ARG A 119 -0.70 -0.86 -10.00
C ARG A 119 0.46 -1.77 -10.38
N ALA A 120 1.15 -1.45 -11.49
CA ALA A 120 2.29 -2.23 -11.96
C ALA A 120 3.45 -2.25 -10.95
N LYS A 121 3.66 -1.15 -10.22
CA LYS A 121 4.70 -1.05 -9.18
C LYS A 121 4.40 -1.95 -7.98
N MET A 122 3.17 -1.98 -7.52
CA MET A 122 2.76 -2.82 -6.40
C MET A 122 2.80 -4.30 -6.78
N ASN A 123 2.24 -4.66 -7.94
CA ASN A 123 2.30 -6.03 -8.44
C ASN A 123 3.76 -6.50 -8.64
N ALA A 124 4.62 -5.67 -9.26
CA ALA A 124 6.04 -6.00 -9.42
C ALA A 124 6.77 -6.19 -8.08
N ALA A 125 6.50 -5.33 -7.08
CA ALA A 125 7.08 -5.45 -5.75
C ALA A 125 6.68 -6.77 -5.08
N THR A 126 5.39 -7.10 -5.12
CA THR A 126 4.83 -8.33 -4.57
C THR A 126 5.35 -9.58 -5.28
N MET A 127 5.44 -9.55 -6.61
CA MET A 127 6.07 -10.63 -7.37
C MET A 127 7.53 -10.84 -6.95
N LEU A 128 8.34 -9.78 -6.91
CA LEU A 128 9.77 -9.87 -6.56
C LEU A 128 10.00 -10.33 -5.12
N CYS A 129 9.31 -9.72 -4.15
CA CYS A 129 9.57 -9.92 -2.73
C CYS A 129 8.84 -11.14 -2.15
N GLN A 130 7.74 -11.58 -2.76
CA GLN A 130 6.88 -12.65 -2.22
C GLN A 130 6.70 -13.82 -3.20
N SER A 131 7.38 -13.77 -4.35
CA SER A 131 7.37 -14.84 -5.37
C SER A 131 6.00 -15.19 -5.92
N LYS A 132 5.08 -14.21 -5.92
CA LYS A 132 3.80 -14.35 -6.60
C LYS A 132 3.97 -14.28 -8.11
N ASN A 133 3.12 -14.99 -8.84
CA ASN A 133 2.94 -14.76 -10.27
C ASN A 133 2.09 -13.49 -10.50
N ALA A 134 1.99 -13.01 -11.75
CA ALA A 134 1.28 -11.79 -12.08
C ALA A 134 -0.19 -11.81 -11.61
N TYR A 135 -0.90 -12.92 -11.84
CA TYR A 135 -2.29 -13.07 -11.41
C TYR A 135 -2.44 -13.05 -9.89
N GLN A 136 -1.59 -13.76 -9.16
CA GLN A 136 -1.61 -13.81 -7.70
C GLN A 136 -1.25 -12.48 -7.05
N ALA A 137 -0.38 -11.68 -7.69
CA ALA A 137 -0.09 -10.32 -7.24
C ALA A 137 -1.25 -9.37 -7.55
N GLU A 138 -1.88 -9.52 -8.71
CA GLU A 138 -3.00 -8.70 -9.15
C GLU A 138 -4.22 -8.82 -8.25
N ILE A 139 -4.64 -10.04 -7.94
CA ILE A 139 -5.83 -10.26 -7.11
C ILE A 139 -5.65 -9.79 -5.66
N ASP A 140 -4.40 -9.72 -5.18
CA ASP A 140 -4.05 -9.34 -3.80
C ASP A 140 -3.63 -7.86 -3.72
N SER A 141 -2.44 -7.55 -4.25
CA SER A 141 -1.76 -6.28 -4.02
C SER A 141 -2.34 -5.11 -4.82
N ALA A 142 -3.20 -5.39 -5.80
CA ALA A 142 -3.99 -4.39 -6.51
C ALA A 142 -5.48 -4.51 -6.14
N CYS A 143 -6.15 -5.59 -6.53
CA CYS A 143 -7.61 -5.69 -6.46
C CYS A 143 -8.13 -5.74 -5.02
N GLU A 144 -7.72 -6.75 -4.23
CA GLU A 144 -8.19 -6.90 -2.84
C GLU A 144 -7.86 -5.68 -1.99
N MET A 145 -6.66 -5.10 -2.13
CA MET A 145 -6.27 -3.90 -1.40
C MET A 145 -7.09 -2.66 -1.81
N ALA A 146 -7.35 -2.45 -3.11
CA ALA A 146 -8.20 -1.35 -3.57
C ALA A 146 -9.65 -1.53 -3.11
N ASP A 147 -10.15 -2.77 -3.13
CA ASP A 147 -11.47 -3.13 -2.62
C ASP A 147 -11.58 -2.86 -1.12
N PHE A 148 -10.59 -3.27 -0.32
CA PHE A 148 -10.57 -2.96 1.11
C PHE A 148 -10.66 -1.46 1.38
N PHE A 149 -10.00 -0.63 0.59
CA PHE A 149 -10.09 0.82 0.75
C PHE A 149 -11.45 1.38 0.36
N ARG A 150 -12.08 0.89 -0.72
CA ARG A 150 -13.39 1.38 -1.18
C ARG A 150 -14.54 0.86 -0.32
N PHE A 151 -14.61 -0.45 -0.11
CA PHE A 151 -15.68 -1.09 0.64
C PHE A 151 -15.69 -0.68 2.10
N ASN A 152 -14.54 -0.56 2.78
CA ASN A 152 -14.53 -0.10 4.18
C ASN A 152 -14.98 1.36 4.33
N VAL A 153 -14.77 2.20 3.31
CA VAL A 153 -15.34 3.56 3.29
C VAL A 153 -16.86 3.51 3.17
N GLN A 154 -17.39 2.65 2.29
CA GLN A 154 -18.83 2.45 2.18
C GLN A 154 -19.42 1.89 3.49
N TYR A 155 -18.85 0.83 4.05
CA TYR A 155 -19.32 0.24 5.30
C TYR A 155 -19.29 1.23 6.47
N MET A 156 -18.25 2.07 6.56
CA MET A 156 -18.21 3.13 7.57
C MET A 156 -19.35 4.14 7.38
N ALA A 157 -19.67 4.53 6.14
CA ALA A 157 -20.78 5.43 5.88
C ALA A 157 -22.14 4.80 6.20
N ASP A 158 -22.32 3.52 5.85
CA ASP A 158 -23.53 2.75 6.20
C ASP A 158 -23.73 2.73 7.72
N ILE A 159 -22.69 2.40 8.49
CA ILE A 159 -22.71 2.40 9.98
C ILE A 159 -23.05 3.79 10.55
N TYR A 160 -22.62 4.87 9.91
CA TYR A 160 -22.90 6.24 10.38
C TYR A 160 -24.30 6.73 10.01
N SER A 161 -24.98 6.03 9.11
CA SER A 161 -26.34 6.33 8.66
C SER A 161 -27.43 5.59 9.44
N GLU A 162 -27.03 4.56 10.21
CA GLU A 162 -27.86 3.90 11.23
C GLU A 162 -28.04 4.77 12.49
#